data_AF-A0A4R3K7P2-F1
#
_entry.id   AF-A0A4R3K7P2-F1
#
_cell.length_a   1.000
_cell.length_b   1.000
_cell.length_c   1.000
_cell.angle_alpha   90.00
_cell.angle_beta   90.00
_cell.angle_gamma   90.00
#
_symmetry.space_group_name_H-M   'P 1'
#
loop_
_entity.id
_entity.type
_entity.pdbx_description
1 polymer ?
#
loop_
_entity_poly.entity_id
_entity_poly.type
_entity_poly.pdbx_seq_one_letter_code
_entity_poly.pdbx_strand_id
1 'polypeptide(L)'
;MNMIKNLRRKFILAATAAVVIIVVGALGLINTIVYMRMHVQIESILSYISQNGGRVPLEKTPHGSSWFGDTDWSDDTPEFSYQTRFFSVLVNPEGYVENINIKNIAAFTEDEAIQYARSTVQEGKSRGFFKKGRASYAYMITKDQTGNFLIVIMDYTRDIGAVASFVRYSVSFGFICILLYIFVFVALCNMAVKPFVRNMENQKRFITNAGHELKTPIAIISANTEAMEFINGKNQWTGNILKQVQRLSKLINDLIMLSKMEERSQLDLTITKINMAETVTAVAESFRQMAADQGKKLVCHITPMVYVNADAKCVYELVNILVDNAVKYCDDKGVIDINLKKGKKILALLLPLPILMQREQL
;
A
#
# COMPACT_ATOMS: atom_id res chain seq x y z
N MET A 1 -18.52 7.75 7.20
CA MET A 1 -18.26 7.53 5.75
C MET A 1 -16.82 7.87 5.28
N ASN A 2 -16.17 8.95 5.77
CA ASN A 2 -14.80 9.33 5.35
C ASN A 2 -13.69 8.36 5.82
N MET A 3 -13.84 7.72 6.97
CA MET A 3 -12.83 6.78 7.48
C MET A 3 -12.70 5.53 6.59
N ILE A 4 -13.82 4.97 6.12
CA ILE A 4 -13.84 3.83 5.17
C ILE A 4 -13.23 4.24 3.83
N LYS A 5 -13.54 5.44 3.32
CA LYS A 5 -12.94 5.97 2.08
C LYS A 5 -11.42 6.15 2.22
N ASN A 6 -10.95 6.68 3.34
CA ASN A 6 -9.53 6.87 3.61
C ASN A 6 -8.78 5.55 3.78
N LEU A 7 -9.36 4.59 4.51
CA LEU A 7 -8.79 3.25 4.68
C LEU A 7 -8.69 2.54 3.31
N ARG A 8 -9.77 2.62 2.51
CA ARG A 8 -9.81 2.07 1.16
C ARG A 8 -8.76 2.70 0.24
N ARG A 9 -8.58 4.02 0.29
CA ARG A 9 -7.56 4.72 -0.50
C ARG A 9 -6.14 4.30 -0.09
N LYS A 10 -5.86 4.20 1.21
CA LYS A 10 -4.57 3.71 1.72
C LYS A 10 -4.29 2.28 1.29
N PHE A 11 -5.29 1.40 1.37
CA PHE A 11 -5.17 0.02 0.92
C PHE A 11 -4.89 -0.08 -0.59
N ILE A 12 -5.65 0.67 -1.41
CA ILE A 12 -5.43 0.71 -2.86
C ILE A 12 -4.02 1.22 -3.20
N LEU A 13 -3.55 2.27 -2.51
CA LEU A 13 -2.20 2.81 -2.72
C LEU A 13 -1.12 1.79 -2.34
N ALA A 14 -1.25 1.11 -1.20
CA ALA A 14 -0.30 0.09 -0.77
C ALA A 14 -0.24 -1.10 -1.74
N ALA A 15 -1.41 -1.61 -2.16
CA ALA A 15 -1.50 -2.71 -3.13
C ALA A 15 -0.90 -2.31 -4.49
N THR A 16 -1.21 -1.10 -4.97
CA THR A 16 -0.66 -0.58 -6.23
C THR A 16 0.85 -0.43 -6.15
N ALA A 17 1.38 0.12 -5.05
CA ALA A 17 2.83 0.27 -4.84
C ALA A 17 3.54 -1.09 -4.86
N ALA A 18 2.99 -2.10 -4.20
CA ALA A 18 3.56 -3.45 -4.20
C ALA A 18 3.61 -4.04 -5.61
N VAL A 19 2.53 -3.92 -6.39
CA VAL A 19 2.48 -4.43 -7.77
C VAL A 19 3.44 -3.67 -8.69
N VAL A 20 3.55 -2.35 -8.56
CA VAL A 20 4.51 -1.56 -9.32
C VAL A 20 5.94 -2.02 -9.03
N ILE A 21 6.29 -2.24 -7.76
CA ILE A 21 7.63 -2.74 -7.38
C ILE A 21 7.91 -4.10 -8.01
N ILE A 22 6.94 -5.02 -7.96
CA ILE A 22 7.07 -6.37 -8.55
C ILE A 22 7.27 -6.28 -10.07
N VAL A 23 6.44 -5.51 -10.77
CA VAL A 23 6.51 -5.37 -12.24
C VAL A 23 7.81 -4.71 -12.66
N VAL A 24 8.22 -3.63 -11.99
CA VAL A 24 9.50 -2.94 -12.29
C VAL A 24 10.68 -3.88 -12.01
N GLY A 25 10.66 -4.60 -10.89
CA GLY A 25 11.71 -5.58 -10.56
C GLY A 25 11.81 -6.71 -11.59
N ALA A 26 10.68 -7.29 -11.98
CA ALA A 26 10.64 -8.35 -12.98
C ALA A 26 11.12 -7.88 -14.36
N LEU A 27 10.65 -6.72 -14.84
CA LEU A 27 11.09 -6.15 -16.11
C LEU A 27 12.58 -5.78 -16.08
N GLY A 28 13.07 -5.23 -14.97
CA GLY A 28 14.48 -4.94 -14.77
C GLY A 28 15.35 -6.19 -14.85
N LEU A 29 14.93 -7.28 -14.20
CA LEU A 29 15.62 -8.57 -14.25
C LEU A 29 15.66 -9.15 -15.67
N ILE A 30 14.52 -9.18 -16.37
CA ILE A 30 14.43 -9.68 -17.75
C ILE A 30 15.32 -8.84 -18.68
N ASN A 31 15.23 -7.51 -18.62
CA ASN A 31 16.04 -6.63 -19.44
C ASN A 31 17.54 -6.79 -19.16
N THR A 32 17.93 -7.03 -17.90
CA THR A 32 19.33 -7.28 -17.51
C THR A 32 19.83 -8.60 -18.09
N ILE A 33 19.03 -9.67 -18.03
CA ILE A 33 19.36 -10.97 -18.63
C ILE A 33 19.56 -10.82 -20.14
N VAL A 34 18.67 -10.12 -20.83
CA VAL A 34 18.78 -9.87 -22.28
C VAL A 34 20.06 -9.10 -22.62
N TYR A 35 20.41 -8.08 -21.82
CA TYR A 35 21.67 -7.34 -22.00
C TYR A 35 22.91 -8.20 -21.76
N MET A 36 22.92 -9.01 -20.70
CA MET A 36 24.02 -9.94 -20.41
C MET A 36 24.18 -10.99 -21.51
N ARG A 37 23.06 -11.53 -22.03
CA ARG A 37 23.07 -12.51 -23.13
C ARG A 37 23.73 -11.93 -24.38
N MET A 38 23.34 -10.71 -24.78
CA MET A 38 23.96 -10.02 -25.91
C MET A 38 25.47 -9.87 -25.73
N HIS A 39 25.92 -9.48 -24.53
CA HIS A 39 27.36 -9.32 -24.26
C HIS A 39 28.13 -10.64 -24.33
N VAL A 40 27.56 -11.73 -23.82
CA VAL A 40 28.16 -13.08 -23.90
C VAL A 40 28.23 -13.56 -25.35
N GLN A 41 27.19 -13.31 -26.15
CA GLN A 41 27.15 -13.67 -27.57
C GLN A 41 28.23 -12.92 -28.37
N ILE A 42 28.36 -11.61 -28.17
CA ILE A 42 29.41 -10.80 -28.83
C ILE A 42 30.82 -11.34 -28.52
N GLU A 43 31.10 -11.65 -27.25
CA GLU A 43 32.39 -12.22 -26.84
C GLU A 43 32.64 -13.60 -27.46
N SER A 44 31.60 -14.45 -27.53
CA SER A 44 31.69 -15.77 -28.17
C SER A 44 32.05 -15.66 -29.65
N ILE A 45 31.39 -14.77 -30.39
CA ILE A 45 31.65 -14.55 -31.83
C ILE A 45 33.05 -13.97 -32.03
N LEU A 46 33.46 -12.96 -31.25
CA LEU A 46 34.80 -12.39 -31.32
C LEU A 46 35.88 -13.44 -31.02
N SER A 47 35.68 -14.27 -30.00
CA SER A 47 36.59 -15.38 -29.68
C SER A 47 36.65 -16.39 -30.82
N TYR A 48 35.50 -16.73 -31.41
CA TYR A 48 35.43 -17.67 -32.53
C TYR A 48 36.20 -17.17 -33.76
N ILE A 49 36.01 -15.91 -34.14
CA ILE A 49 36.74 -15.28 -35.26
C ILE A 49 38.24 -15.23 -34.95
N SER A 50 38.60 -14.89 -33.71
CA SER A 50 40.01 -14.77 -33.29
C SER A 50 40.73 -16.12 -33.30
N GLN A 51 40.08 -17.19 -32.85
CA GLN A 51 40.64 -18.56 -32.87
C GLN A 51 40.82 -19.11 -34.29
N ASN A 52 40.04 -18.62 -35.25
CA ASN A 52 40.14 -18.99 -36.66
C ASN A 52 41.00 -18.01 -37.48
N GLY A 53 41.93 -17.29 -36.83
CA GLY A 53 42.89 -16.42 -37.51
C GLY A 53 42.27 -15.18 -38.17
N GLY A 54 41.17 -14.66 -37.61
CA GLY A 54 40.50 -13.47 -38.14
C GLY A 54 39.57 -13.77 -39.31
N ARG A 55 39.08 -15.02 -39.43
CA ARG A 55 38.17 -15.48 -40.48
C ARG A 55 37.02 -16.28 -39.86
N VAL A 56 35.89 -16.33 -40.56
CA VAL A 56 34.77 -17.21 -40.21
C VAL A 56 34.79 -18.41 -41.17
N PRO A 57 35.10 -19.64 -40.71
CA PRO A 57 35.01 -20.84 -41.53
C PRO A 57 33.59 -21.07 -42.05
N LEU A 58 33.44 -21.53 -43.29
CA LEU A 58 32.13 -21.78 -43.94
C LEU A 58 31.40 -23.03 -43.39
N GLU A 59 32.11 -23.94 -42.73
CA GLU A 59 31.59 -25.27 -42.33
C GLU A 59 31.40 -25.45 -40.82
N LYS A 60 31.85 -24.50 -39.99
CA LYS A 60 31.78 -24.58 -38.53
C LYS A 60 31.21 -23.29 -37.97
N THR A 61 30.37 -23.43 -36.96
CA THR A 61 29.66 -22.34 -36.29
C THR A 61 30.02 -22.35 -34.80
N PRO A 62 29.96 -21.20 -34.11
CA PRO A 62 30.29 -21.15 -32.69
C PRO A 62 29.31 -22.01 -31.88
N HIS A 63 29.81 -22.94 -31.08
CA HIS A 63 28.99 -23.68 -30.11
C HIS A 63 29.23 -23.12 -28.71
N GLY A 64 28.22 -22.45 -28.15
CA GLY A 64 28.22 -21.98 -26.76
C GLY A 64 27.22 -22.77 -25.93
N SER A 65 27.68 -23.39 -24.83
CA SER A 65 26.80 -23.99 -23.84
C SER A 65 26.26 -22.91 -22.88
N SER A 66 24.96 -22.62 -22.97
CA SER A 66 24.25 -21.73 -22.03
C SER A 66 23.50 -22.55 -20.97
N TRP A 67 23.34 -22.00 -19.76
CA TRP A 67 22.62 -22.63 -18.64
C TRP A 67 21.13 -22.96 -18.96
N PHE A 68 20.58 -22.37 -20.03
CA PHE A 68 19.22 -22.65 -20.55
C PHE A 68 19.17 -23.42 -21.88
N GLY A 69 20.29 -23.94 -22.39
CA GLY A 69 20.29 -24.86 -23.54
C GLY A 69 19.90 -24.29 -24.91
N ASP A 70 19.62 -23.00 -25.03
CA ASP A 70 19.34 -22.37 -26.34
C ASP A 70 20.65 -22.18 -27.13
N THR A 71 20.99 -23.16 -27.96
CA THR A 71 21.84 -22.91 -29.13
C THR A 71 21.08 -21.93 -30.02
N ASP A 72 21.66 -20.76 -30.32
CA ASP A 72 21.03 -19.81 -31.23
C ASP A 72 21.08 -20.43 -32.64
N TRP A 73 20.00 -21.11 -33.04
CA TRP A 73 19.94 -21.86 -34.32
C TRP A 73 20.33 -20.97 -35.52
N SER A 74 20.14 -19.66 -35.39
CA SER A 74 20.48 -18.68 -36.43
C SER A 74 21.98 -18.64 -36.75
N ASP A 75 22.84 -18.98 -35.78
CA ASP A 75 24.30 -19.04 -35.94
C ASP A 75 24.74 -20.34 -36.63
N ASP A 76 23.91 -21.39 -36.66
CA ASP A 76 24.16 -22.69 -37.29
C ASP A 76 23.80 -22.72 -38.79
N THR A 77 23.99 -21.60 -39.48
CA THR A 77 23.71 -21.48 -40.92
C THR A 77 24.94 -21.03 -41.70
N PRO A 78 25.13 -21.49 -42.97
CA PRO A 78 26.22 -21.00 -43.82
C PRO A 78 26.19 -19.47 -44.03
N GLU A 79 25.01 -18.86 -43.87
CA GLU A 79 24.78 -17.42 -43.95
C GLU A 79 25.44 -16.62 -42.82
N PHE A 80 25.75 -17.24 -41.68
CA PHE A 80 26.37 -16.58 -40.52
C PHE A 80 27.66 -15.83 -40.89
N SER A 81 28.48 -16.42 -41.76
CA SER A 81 29.73 -15.83 -42.25
C SER A 81 29.53 -14.54 -43.06
N TYR A 82 28.37 -14.38 -43.70
CA TYR A 82 28.00 -13.20 -44.48
C TYR A 82 27.20 -12.19 -43.67
N GLN A 83 26.47 -12.64 -42.66
CA GLN A 83 25.67 -11.79 -41.78
C GLN A 83 26.53 -11.08 -40.72
N THR A 84 27.58 -11.75 -40.24
CA THR A 84 28.52 -11.18 -39.28
C THR A 84 29.39 -10.14 -39.97
N ARG A 85 29.22 -8.88 -39.58
CA ARG A 85 29.98 -7.76 -40.14
C ARG A 85 31.20 -7.48 -39.28
N PHE A 86 32.38 -7.76 -39.79
CA PHE A 86 33.63 -7.58 -39.05
C PHE A 86 34.80 -7.31 -40.00
N PHE A 87 35.92 -6.88 -39.43
CA PHE A 87 37.23 -6.94 -40.07
C PHE A 87 38.28 -7.44 -39.10
N SER A 88 39.40 -7.92 -39.66
CA SER A 88 40.56 -8.34 -38.87
C SER A 88 41.84 -7.73 -39.41
N VAL A 89 42.77 -7.42 -38.51
CA VAL A 89 44.09 -6.88 -38.81
C VAL A 89 45.13 -7.67 -38.03
N LEU A 90 46.12 -8.22 -38.74
CA LEU A 90 47.26 -8.89 -38.15
C LEU A 90 48.44 -7.91 -38.13
N VAL A 91 48.98 -7.68 -36.93
CA VAL A 91 50.05 -6.72 -36.69
C VAL A 91 51.24 -7.45 -36.06
N ASN A 92 52.44 -7.23 -36.58
CA ASN A 92 53.65 -7.80 -36.02
C ASN A 92 54.02 -7.13 -34.67
N PRO A 93 54.98 -7.66 -33.88
CA PRO A 93 55.38 -7.06 -32.61
C PRO A 93 55.96 -5.64 -32.72
N GLU A 94 56.40 -5.26 -33.91
CA GLU A 94 56.98 -3.95 -34.25
C GLU A 94 55.91 -2.92 -34.66
N GLY A 95 54.64 -3.31 -34.79
CA GLY A 95 53.51 -2.43 -35.13
C GLY A 95 53.21 -2.30 -36.63
N TYR A 96 53.85 -3.09 -37.48
CA TYR A 96 53.56 -3.16 -38.92
C TYR A 96 52.43 -4.14 -39.22
N VAL A 97 51.56 -3.76 -40.16
CA VAL A 97 50.42 -4.57 -40.58
C VAL A 97 50.91 -5.64 -41.57
N GLU A 98 50.75 -6.91 -41.23
CA GLU A 98 51.10 -8.04 -42.11
C GLU A 98 49.93 -8.47 -43.00
N ASN A 99 48.71 -8.44 -42.46
CA ASN A 99 47.52 -8.84 -43.18
C ASN A 99 46.29 -8.07 -42.72
N ILE A 100 45.40 -7.76 -43.65
CA ILE A 100 44.12 -7.11 -43.38
C ILE A 100 43.00 -7.83 -44.13
N ASN A 101 41.89 -8.07 -43.46
CA ASN A 101 40.67 -8.60 -44.06
C ASN A 101 39.47 -7.71 -43.71
N ILE A 102 39.03 -6.90 -44.68
CA ILE A 102 37.88 -5.99 -44.56
C ILE A 102 36.67 -6.42 -45.40
N LYS A 103 36.69 -7.62 -46.01
CA LYS A 103 35.67 -8.03 -46.99
C LYS A 103 34.26 -8.13 -46.40
N ASN A 104 34.15 -8.33 -45.09
CA ASN A 104 32.90 -8.53 -44.39
C ASN A 104 32.31 -7.21 -43.83
N ILE A 105 32.89 -6.04 -44.15
CA ILE A 105 32.40 -4.76 -43.66
C ILE A 105 32.64 -3.61 -44.64
N ALA A 106 31.58 -2.86 -44.98
CA ALA A 106 31.68 -1.69 -45.86
C ALA A 106 31.91 -0.37 -45.11
N ALA A 107 31.85 -0.39 -43.78
CA ALA A 107 31.89 0.81 -42.95
C ALA A 107 33.30 1.39 -42.72
N PHE A 108 34.35 0.70 -43.19
CA PHE A 108 35.75 1.10 -43.02
C PHE A 108 36.49 0.96 -44.35
N THR A 109 37.34 1.94 -44.66
CA THR A 109 38.42 1.76 -45.65
C THR A 109 39.59 1.02 -45.00
N GLU A 110 40.55 0.53 -45.80
CA GLU A 110 41.75 -0.14 -45.26
C GLU A 110 42.53 0.78 -44.32
N ASP A 111 42.74 2.04 -44.71
CA ASP A 111 43.45 3.04 -43.89
C ASP A 111 42.74 3.29 -42.55
N GLU A 112 41.40 3.43 -42.57
CA GLU A 112 40.62 3.59 -41.36
C GLU A 112 40.70 2.33 -40.47
N ALA A 113 40.60 1.14 -41.04
CA ALA A 113 40.71 -0.12 -40.31
C ALA A 113 42.08 -0.24 -39.60
N ILE A 114 43.17 0.13 -40.26
CA ILE A 114 44.52 0.15 -39.68
C ILE A 114 44.61 1.18 -38.54
N GLN A 115 44.05 2.38 -38.73
CA GLN A 115 44.05 3.42 -37.72
C GLN A 115 43.30 2.99 -36.45
N TYR A 116 42.10 2.44 -36.62
CA TYR A 116 41.30 1.93 -35.51
C TYR A 116 42.00 0.76 -34.81
N ALA A 117 42.55 -0.20 -35.57
CA ALA A 117 43.32 -1.32 -35.02
C ALA A 117 44.51 -0.83 -34.16
N ARG A 118 45.29 0.13 -34.66
CA ARG A 118 46.41 0.73 -33.89
C ARG A 118 45.93 1.43 -32.61
N SER A 119 44.84 2.20 -32.68
CA SER A 119 44.29 2.87 -31.50
C SER A 119 43.84 1.86 -30.43
N THR A 120 43.23 0.74 -30.81
CA THR A 120 42.79 -0.29 -29.86
C THR A 120 43.95 -0.98 -29.15
N VAL A 121 45.09 -1.17 -29.83
CA VAL A 121 46.32 -1.71 -29.21
C VAL A 121 46.90 -0.72 -28.19
N GLN A 122 46.88 0.58 -28.50
CA GLN A 122 47.39 1.64 -27.62
C GLN A 122 46.57 1.79 -26.32
N GLU A 123 45.27 1.47 -26.34
CA GLU A 123 44.42 1.48 -25.14
C GLU A 123 44.81 0.40 -24.11
N GLY A 124 45.60 -0.60 -24.50
CA GLY A 124 46.12 -1.64 -23.59
C GLY A 124 45.08 -2.64 -23.09
N LYS A 125 43.84 -2.59 -23.60
CA LYS A 125 42.77 -3.55 -23.28
C LYS A 125 42.69 -4.62 -24.36
N SER A 126 42.57 -5.88 -23.95
CA SER A 126 42.40 -7.00 -24.88
C SER A 126 40.99 -7.08 -25.50
N ARG A 127 40.04 -6.33 -24.96
CA ARG A 127 38.65 -6.26 -25.46
C ARG A 127 37.98 -4.96 -25.06
N GLY A 128 36.99 -4.55 -25.84
CA GLY A 128 36.22 -3.35 -25.53
C GLY A 128 35.16 -3.03 -26.57
N PHE A 129 34.50 -1.89 -26.35
CA PHE A 129 33.43 -1.38 -27.19
C PHE A 129 33.69 0.08 -27.52
N PHE A 130 33.39 0.50 -28.75
CA PHE A 130 33.48 1.89 -29.18
C PHE A 130 32.37 2.22 -30.18
N LYS A 131 32.23 3.51 -30.50
CA LYS A 131 31.28 4.00 -31.49
C LYS A 131 31.98 4.72 -32.63
N LYS A 132 31.44 4.56 -33.84
CA LYS A 132 31.78 5.37 -35.01
C LYS A 132 30.47 5.91 -35.60
N GLY A 133 30.23 7.21 -35.41
CA GLY A 133 28.94 7.83 -35.73
C GLY A 133 27.80 7.19 -34.93
N ARG A 134 26.83 6.60 -35.63
CA ARG A 134 25.67 5.91 -35.02
C ARG A 134 25.88 4.40 -34.85
N ALA A 135 26.96 3.85 -35.39
CA ALA A 135 27.27 2.43 -35.30
C ALA A 135 28.11 2.11 -34.06
N SER A 136 27.94 0.91 -33.54
CA SER A 136 28.61 0.40 -32.34
C SER A 136 29.45 -0.82 -32.71
N TYR A 137 30.69 -0.83 -32.24
CA TYR A 137 31.69 -1.83 -32.57
C TYR A 137 32.31 -2.44 -31.32
N ALA A 138 32.50 -3.74 -31.35
CA ALA A 138 33.21 -4.48 -30.32
C ALA A 138 34.54 -4.96 -30.88
N TYR A 139 35.58 -4.99 -30.05
CA TYR A 139 36.90 -5.45 -30.45
C TYR A 139 37.46 -6.49 -29.51
N MET A 140 38.29 -7.37 -30.06
CA MET A 140 39.10 -8.32 -29.32
C MET A 140 40.51 -8.37 -29.92
N ILE A 141 41.51 -8.40 -29.05
CA ILE A 141 42.93 -8.49 -29.38
C ILE A 141 43.47 -9.79 -28.81
N THR A 142 43.94 -10.67 -29.68
CA THR A 142 44.61 -11.92 -29.31
C THR A 142 46.05 -11.90 -29.80
N LYS A 143 46.91 -12.69 -29.15
CA LYS A 143 48.31 -12.83 -29.53
C LYS A 143 48.54 -14.24 -30.05
N ASP A 144 49.14 -14.35 -31.23
CA ASP A 144 49.51 -15.64 -31.81
C ASP A 144 50.83 -16.18 -31.21
N GLN A 145 51.12 -17.46 -31.45
CA GLN A 145 52.33 -18.16 -31.02
C GLN A 145 53.63 -17.48 -31.53
N THR A 146 53.55 -16.81 -32.69
CA THR A 146 54.64 -16.04 -33.31
C THR A 146 54.89 -14.68 -32.65
N GLY A 147 53.99 -14.25 -31.75
CA GLY A 147 54.05 -12.95 -31.09
C GLY A 147 53.25 -11.84 -31.78
N ASN A 148 52.66 -12.12 -32.93
CA ASN A 148 51.80 -11.19 -33.68
C ASN A 148 50.48 -10.93 -32.95
N PHE A 149 49.96 -9.71 -33.07
CA PHE A 149 48.68 -9.29 -32.53
C PHE A 149 47.60 -9.39 -33.61
N LEU A 150 46.59 -10.22 -33.37
CA LEU A 150 45.38 -10.29 -34.18
C LEU A 150 44.30 -9.44 -33.54
N ILE A 151 43.82 -8.45 -34.28
CA ILE A 151 42.79 -7.51 -33.85
C ILE A 151 41.54 -7.80 -34.67
N VAL A 152 40.46 -8.16 -34.01
CA VAL A 152 39.15 -8.40 -34.62
C VAL A 152 38.20 -7.31 -34.17
N ILE A 153 37.54 -6.64 -35.11
CA ILE A 153 36.56 -5.59 -34.84
C ILE A 153 35.24 -5.96 -35.52
N MET A 154 34.16 -6.03 -34.75
CA MET A 154 32.84 -6.48 -35.19
C MET A 154 31.77 -5.41 -34.97
N ASP A 155 30.90 -5.21 -35.96
CA ASP A 155 29.70 -4.37 -35.85
C ASP A 155 28.61 -5.14 -35.08
N TYR A 156 28.17 -4.58 -33.95
CA TYR A 156 27.06 -5.11 -33.14
C TYR A 156 25.91 -4.11 -33.02
N THR A 157 25.81 -3.16 -33.97
CA THR A 157 24.81 -2.08 -33.97
C THR A 157 23.39 -2.64 -33.98
N ARG A 158 23.17 -3.73 -34.71
CA ARG A 158 21.85 -4.39 -34.79
C ARG A 158 21.49 -5.04 -33.46
N ASP A 159 22.44 -5.67 -32.79
CA ASP A 159 22.26 -6.35 -31.50
C ASP A 159 21.89 -5.35 -30.41
N ILE A 160 22.68 -4.28 -30.24
CA ILE A 160 22.37 -3.25 -29.25
C ILE A 160 21.07 -2.51 -29.59
N GLY A 161 20.75 -2.35 -30.88
CA GLY A 161 19.49 -1.78 -31.35
C GLY A 161 18.29 -2.67 -31.02
N ALA A 162 18.44 -3.99 -31.13
CA ALA A 162 17.43 -4.97 -30.74
C ALA A 162 17.19 -4.95 -29.23
N VAL A 163 18.26 -4.96 -28.42
CA VAL A 163 18.16 -4.85 -26.95
C VAL A 163 17.50 -3.52 -26.55
N ALA A 164 17.91 -2.39 -27.14
CA ALA A 164 17.32 -1.09 -26.83
C ALA A 164 15.84 -1.00 -27.25
N SER A 165 15.45 -1.65 -28.33
CA SER A 165 14.05 -1.73 -28.76
C SER A 165 13.23 -2.60 -27.82
N PHE A 166 13.77 -3.75 -27.43
CA PHE A 166 13.16 -4.64 -26.44
C PHE A 166 12.92 -3.92 -25.10
N VAL A 167 13.91 -3.16 -24.59
CA VAL A 167 13.77 -2.36 -23.37
C VAL A 167 12.65 -1.31 -23.51
N ARG A 168 12.56 -0.60 -24.64
CA ARG A 168 11.48 0.37 -24.86
C ARG A 168 10.10 -0.28 -24.90
N TYR A 169 9.97 -1.43 -25.57
CA TYR A 169 8.72 -2.17 -25.63
C TYR A 169 8.34 -2.76 -24.26
N SER A 170 9.30 -3.30 -23.51
CA SER A 170 9.05 -3.90 -22.20
C SER A 170 8.62 -2.84 -21.16
N VAL A 171 9.22 -1.64 -21.20
CA VAL A 171 8.79 -0.50 -20.38
C VAL A 171 7.39 -0.03 -20.76
N SER A 172 7.10 0.13 -22.05
CA SER A 172 5.77 0.56 -22.53
C SER A 172 4.68 -0.44 -22.16
N PHE A 173 4.96 -1.73 -22.33
CA PHE A 173 4.08 -2.82 -21.94
C PHE A 173 3.83 -2.82 -20.42
N GLY A 174 4.90 -2.70 -19.61
CA GLY A 174 4.80 -2.61 -18.16
C GLY A 174 3.90 -1.46 -17.70
N PHE A 175 4.04 -0.28 -18.31
CA PHE A 175 3.18 0.87 -18.02
C PHE A 175 1.70 0.60 -18.32
N ILE A 176 1.41 0.01 -19.48
CA ILE A 176 0.03 -0.37 -19.87
C ILE A 176 -0.55 -1.39 -18.89
N CYS A 177 0.22 -2.42 -18.51
CA CYS A 177 -0.21 -3.41 -17.53
C CYS A 177 -0.53 -2.79 -16.16
N ILE A 178 0.28 -1.83 -15.70
CA ILE A 178 0.03 -1.12 -14.43
C ILE A 178 -1.26 -0.30 -14.51
N LEU A 179 -1.49 0.43 -15.60
CA LEU A 179 -2.73 1.20 -15.79
C LEU A 179 -3.96 0.30 -15.83
N LEU A 180 -3.89 -0.80 -16.59
CA LEU A 180 -4.96 -1.79 -16.67
C LEU A 180 -5.24 -2.42 -15.30
N TYR A 181 -4.18 -2.78 -14.56
CA TYR A 181 -4.29 -3.29 -13.20
C TYR A 181 -5.00 -2.28 -12.29
N ILE A 182 -4.58 -1.01 -12.28
CA ILE A 182 -5.21 0.02 -11.45
C ILE A 182 -6.71 0.15 -11.79
N PHE A 183 -7.05 0.19 -13.08
CA PHE A 183 -8.43 0.28 -13.53
C PHE A 183 -9.28 -0.90 -13.04
N VAL A 184 -8.84 -2.13 -13.31
CA VAL A 184 -9.53 -3.37 -12.92
C VAL A 184 -9.62 -3.49 -11.40
N PHE A 185 -8.53 -3.21 -10.69
CA PHE A 185 -8.46 -3.33 -9.24
C PHE A 185 -9.39 -2.33 -8.54
N VAL A 186 -9.45 -1.08 -9.01
CA VAL A 186 -10.40 -0.08 -8.49
C VAL A 186 -11.84 -0.48 -8.78
N ALA A 187 -12.13 -1.01 -9.97
CA ALA A 187 -13.47 -1.48 -10.34
C ALA A 187 -13.92 -2.65 -9.44
N LEU A 188 -13.08 -3.66 -9.25
CA LEU A 188 -13.35 -4.80 -8.37
C LEU A 188 -13.48 -4.38 -6.90
N CYS A 189 -12.60 -3.50 -6.42
CA CYS A 189 -12.71 -2.95 -5.05
C CYS A 189 -14.04 -2.22 -4.85
N ASN A 190 -14.49 -1.42 -5.83
CA ASN A 190 -15.77 -0.74 -5.75
C ASN A 190 -16.93 -1.74 -5.73
N MET A 191 -16.87 -2.76 -6.59
CA MET A 191 -17.90 -3.79 -6.67
C MET A 191 -18.02 -4.60 -5.38
N ALA A 192 -16.89 -4.96 -4.75
CA ALA A 192 -16.87 -5.75 -3.51
C ALA A 192 -17.29 -4.95 -2.27
N VAL A 193 -16.88 -3.68 -2.16
CA VAL A 193 -17.14 -2.85 -0.97
C VAL A 193 -18.55 -2.25 -0.96
N LYS A 194 -19.10 -1.90 -2.13
CA LYS A 194 -20.44 -1.28 -2.25
C LYS A 194 -21.56 -2.08 -1.57
N PRO A 195 -21.71 -3.41 -1.76
CA PRO A 195 -22.76 -4.18 -1.10
C PRO A 195 -22.56 -4.23 0.43
N PHE A 196 -21.31 -4.32 0.91
CA PHE A 196 -21.01 -4.33 2.34
C PHE A 196 -21.46 -3.03 3.03
N VAL A 197 -21.10 -1.88 2.45
CA VAL A 197 -21.50 -0.56 2.98
C VAL A 197 -23.03 -0.43 2.98
N ARG A 198 -23.68 -0.84 1.89
CA ARG A 198 -25.14 -0.79 1.78
C ARG A 198 -25.84 -1.68 2.82
N ASN A 199 -25.32 -2.88 3.07
CA ASN A 199 -25.87 -3.78 4.08
C ASN A 199 -25.73 -3.20 5.49
N MET A 200 -24.57 -2.61 5.82
CA MET A 200 -24.38 -1.92 7.09
C MET A 200 -25.36 -0.75 7.26
N GLU A 201 -25.55 0.08 6.23
CA GLU A 201 -26.52 1.18 6.24
C GLU A 201 -27.96 0.68 6.43
N ASN A 202 -28.34 -0.38 5.72
CA ASN A 202 -29.66 -1.00 5.84
C ASN A 202 -29.90 -1.57 7.25
N GLN A 203 -28.91 -2.27 7.83
CA GLN A 203 -29.02 -2.82 9.18
C GLN A 203 -29.23 -1.71 10.23
N LYS A 204 -28.54 -0.58 10.09
CA LYS A 204 -28.71 0.58 10.98
C LYS A 204 -30.08 1.23 10.85
N ARG A 205 -30.57 1.41 9.62
CA ARG A 205 -31.93 1.91 9.36
C ARG A 205 -32.98 0.99 9.95
N PHE A 206 -32.81 -0.32 9.78
CA PHE A 206 -33.68 -1.32 10.38
C PHE A 206 -33.72 -1.20 11.91
N ILE A 207 -32.56 -1.12 12.58
CA ILE A 207 -32.49 -0.94 14.03
C ILE A 207 -33.20 0.33 14.48
N THR A 208 -32.99 1.44 13.76
CA THR A 208 -33.60 2.73 14.11
C THR A 208 -35.12 2.69 13.96
N ASN A 209 -35.61 2.15 12.84
CA ASN A 209 -37.05 2.03 12.56
C ASN A 209 -37.71 1.08 13.56
N ALA A 210 -37.16 -0.11 13.77
CA ALA A 210 -37.67 -1.08 14.74
C ALA A 210 -37.69 -0.48 16.16
N GLY A 211 -36.66 0.26 16.54
CA GLY A 211 -36.63 0.93 17.84
C GLY A 211 -37.72 2.00 18.00
N HIS A 212 -38.02 2.77 16.94
CA HIS A 212 -39.13 3.72 16.96
C HIS A 212 -40.49 3.02 17.02
N GLU A 213 -40.68 1.94 16.26
CA GLU A 213 -41.92 1.16 16.28
C GLU A 213 -42.15 0.42 17.60
N LEU A 214 -41.09 0.00 18.29
CA LEU A 214 -41.16 -0.67 19.60
C LEU A 214 -41.45 0.29 20.78
N LYS A 215 -41.15 1.59 20.66
CA LYS A 215 -41.47 2.56 21.73
C LYS A 215 -42.96 2.69 21.98
N THR A 216 -43.75 2.70 20.92
CA THR A 216 -45.21 2.85 20.98
C THR A 216 -45.90 1.74 21.78
N PRO A 217 -45.70 0.43 21.48
CA PRO A 217 -46.32 -0.64 22.25
C PRO A 217 -45.82 -0.67 23.70
N ILE A 218 -44.55 -0.34 23.97
CA ILE A 218 -44.02 -0.27 25.34
C ILE A 218 -44.70 0.86 26.14
N ALA A 219 -44.90 2.03 25.53
CA ALA A 219 -45.60 3.14 26.15
C ALA A 219 -47.06 2.77 26.48
N ILE A 220 -47.74 2.06 25.57
CA ILE A 220 -49.10 1.55 25.80
C ILE A 220 -49.13 0.57 26.98
N ILE A 221 -48.17 -0.37 27.04
CA ILE A 221 -48.07 -1.33 28.17
C ILE A 221 -47.84 -0.60 29.50
N SER A 222 -46.98 0.42 29.52
CA SER A 222 -46.75 1.25 30.71
C SER A 222 -48.03 1.94 31.17
N ALA A 223 -48.70 2.65 30.25
CA ALA A 223 -49.92 3.40 30.55
C ALA A 223 -51.07 2.50 31.05
N ASN A 224 -51.25 1.33 30.43
CA ASN A 224 -52.25 0.36 30.86
C ASN A 224 -51.92 -0.20 32.25
N THR A 225 -50.64 -0.47 32.53
CA THR A 225 -50.22 -0.99 33.84
C THR A 225 -50.39 0.07 34.94
N GLU A 226 -50.06 1.33 34.64
CA GLU A 226 -50.29 2.48 35.54
C GLU A 226 -51.79 2.69 35.81
N ALA A 227 -52.64 2.56 34.79
CA ALA A 227 -54.09 2.61 34.96
C ALA A 227 -54.61 1.48 35.86
N MET A 228 -54.07 0.26 35.74
CA MET A 228 -54.41 -0.84 36.64
C MET A 228 -53.97 -0.57 38.08
N GLU A 229 -52.79 0.02 38.30
CA GLU A 229 -52.35 0.44 39.64
C GLU A 229 -53.28 1.51 40.24
N PHE A 230 -53.83 2.40 39.41
CA PHE A 230 -54.76 3.43 39.85
C PHE A 230 -56.12 2.86 40.29
N ILE A 231 -56.65 1.86 39.57
CA ILE A 231 -57.96 1.26 39.86
C ILE A 231 -57.87 0.23 41.00
N ASN A 232 -56.85 -0.64 40.98
CA ASN A 232 -56.78 -1.83 41.84
C ASN A 232 -55.75 -1.69 42.97
N GLY A 233 -55.02 -0.57 43.02
CA GLY A 233 -53.85 -0.41 43.89
C GLY A 233 -52.60 -1.08 43.34
N LYS A 234 -51.44 -0.59 43.78
CA LYS A 234 -50.14 -1.18 43.41
C LYS A 234 -50.02 -2.60 43.94
N ASN A 235 -49.54 -3.51 43.11
CA ASN A 235 -49.22 -4.87 43.53
C ASN A 235 -47.86 -5.32 42.96
N GLN A 236 -47.38 -6.48 43.41
CA GLN A 236 -46.07 -6.99 43.01
C GLN A 236 -45.97 -7.24 41.49
N TRP A 237 -47.07 -7.63 40.84
CA TRP A 237 -47.10 -7.97 39.42
C TRP A 237 -47.00 -6.71 38.54
N THR A 238 -47.83 -5.70 38.81
CA THR A 238 -47.82 -4.39 38.14
C THR A 238 -46.47 -3.68 38.32
N GLY A 239 -45.92 -3.70 39.53
CA GLY A 239 -44.57 -3.19 39.79
C GLY A 239 -43.48 -3.94 39.03
N ASN A 240 -43.58 -5.26 38.88
CA ASN A 240 -42.63 -6.05 38.09
C ASN A 240 -42.74 -5.76 36.58
N ILE A 241 -43.96 -5.60 36.05
CA ILE A 241 -44.21 -5.23 34.65
C ILE A 241 -43.59 -3.86 34.34
N LEU A 242 -43.86 -2.85 35.17
CA LEU A 242 -43.30 -1.50 34.99
C LEU A 242 -41.77 -1.50 35.03
N LYS A 243 -41.14 -2.30 35.90
CA LYS A 243 -39.69 -2.48 35.91
C LYS A 243 -39.16 -3.08 34.60
N GLN A 244 -39.85 -4.06 34.02
CA GLN A 244 -39.43 -4.65 32.73
C GLN A 244 -39.65 -3.70 31.56
N VAL A 245 -40.75 -2.93 31.55
CA VAL A 245 -41.02 -1.86 30.58
C VAL A 245 -39.88 -0.84 30.61
N GLN A 246 -39.51 -0.33 31.79
CA GLN A 246 -38.40 0.60 31.95
C GLN A 246 -37.07 0.03 31.45
N ARG A 247 -36.79 -1.24 31.75
CA ARG A 247 -35.58 -1.93 31.26
C ARG A 247 -35.57 -2.04 29.73
N LEU A 248 -36.67 -2.42 29.10
CA LEU A 248 -36.80 -2.52 27.64
C LEU A 248 -36.66 -1.15 26.98
N SER A 249 -37.31 -0.12 27.51
CA SER A 249 -37.17 1.26 27.03
C SER A 249 -35.71 1.71 27.05
N LYS A 250 -34.97 1.41 28.12
CA LYS A 250 -33.54 1.72 28.20
C LYS A 250 -32.75 0.99 27.12
N LEU A 251 -32.89 -0.33 26.99
CA LEU A 251 -32.18 -1.13 25.98
C LEU A 251 -32.45 -0.66 24.55
N ILE A 252 -33.69 -0.30 24.23
CA ILE A 252 -34.07 0.22 22.90
C ILE A 252 -33.43 1.59 22.66
N ASN A 253 -33.46 2.48 23.65
CA ASN A 253 -32.82 3.79 23.52
C ASN A 253 -31.30 3.67 23.32
N ASP A 254 -30.64 2.81 24.11
CA ASP A 254 -29.21 2.55 24.00
C ASP A 254 -28.87 1.99 22.61
N LEU A 255 -29.67 1.05 22.08
CA LEU A 255 -29.48 0.47 20.75
C LEU A 255 -29.65 1.49 19.62
N ILE A 256 -30.71 2.34 19.69
CA ILE A 256 -30.93 3.42 18.70
C ILE A 256 -29.78 4.43 18.78
N MET A 257 -29.35 4.79 19.99
CA MET A 257 -28.25 5.73 20.20
C MET A 257 -26.96 5.20 19.57
N LEU A 258 -26.60 3.93 19.82
CA LEU A 258 -25.43 3.29 19.23
C LEU A 258 -25.50 3.29 17.69
N SER A 259 -26.66 2.94 17.12
CA SER A 259 -26.88 2.96 15.67
C SER A 259 -26.66 4.36 15.06
N LYS A 260 -27.10 5.42 15.76
CA LYS A 260 -26.95 6.83 15.33
C LYS A 260 -25.56 7.40 15.57
N MET A 261 -24.84 6.96 16.61
CA MET A 261 -23.49 7.46 16.91
C MET A 261 -22.48 7.12 15.82
N GLU A 262 -22.63 5.99 15.12
CA GLU A 262 -21.80 5.66 13.97
C GLU A 262 -22.07 6.52 12.71
N GLU A 263 -23.18 7.26 12.70
CA GLU A 263 -23.60 8.11 11.57
C GLU A 263 -22.94 9.48 11.59
N ARG A 264 -22.70 10.06 12.79
CA ARG A 264 -22.03 11.36 12.92
C ARG A 264 -20.63 11.26 12.33
N SER A 265 -20.49 11.81 11.14
CA SER A 265 -19.17 12.08 10.59
C SER A 265 -18.51 13.16 11.45
N GLN A 266 -17.18 13.25 11.45
CA GLN A 266 -16.48 14.40 12.03
C GLN A 266 -16.97 15.76 11.47
N LEU A 267 -17.70 15.77 10.36
CA LEU A 267 -18.27 16.96 9.72
C LEU A 267 -19.63 17.39 10.30
N ASP A 268 -20.34 16.52 11.02
CA ASP A 268 -21.65 16.85 11.63
C ASP A 268 -21.53 17.33 13.08
N LEU A 269 -20.33 17.25 13.66
CA LEU A 269 -20.06 17.78 15.00
C LEU A 269 -19.90 19.28 14.91
N THR A 270 -20.74 20.01 15.64
CA THR A 270 -20.62 21.46 15.73
C THR A 270 -19.61 21.79 16.83
N ILE A 271 -18.32 21.68 16.49
CA ILE A 271 -17.23 21.93 17.42
C ILE A 271 -17.20 23.43 17.74
N THR A 272 -17.57 23.76 18.97
CA THR A 272 -17.57 25.12 19.48
C THR A 272 -16.83 25.17 20.81
N LYS A 273 -16.38 26.38 21.18
CA LYS A 273 -15.75 26.59 22.49
C LYS A 273 -16.85 26.57 23.56
N ILE A 274 -16.90 25.49 24.34
CA ILE A 274 -17.91 25.28 25.40
C ILE A 274 -17.27 25.42 26.79
N ASN A 275 -18.04 25.87 27.77
CA ASN A 275 -17.63 25.92 29.18
C ASN A 275 -17.96 24.59 29.87
N MET A 276 -16.96 23.73 30.05
CA MET A 276 -17.11 22.43 30.73
C MET A 276 -17.59 22.58 32.18
N ALA A 277 -17.19 23.65 32.87
CA ALA A 277 -17.56 23.84 34.26
C ALA A 277 -19.08 24.02 34.40
N GLU A 278 -19.70 24.80 33.51
CA GLU A 278 -21.15 24.98 33.47
C GLU A 278 -21.87 23.67 33.14
N THR A 279 -21.39 22.93 32.13
CA THR A 279 -21.99 21.66 31.72
C THR A 279 -21.96 20.63 32.85
N VAL A 280 -20.80 20.44 33.50
CA VAL A 280 -20.66 19.48 34.60
C VAL A 280 -21.47 19.88 35.82
N THR A 281 -21.54 21.18 36.13
CA THR A 281 -22.34 21.69 37.25
C THR A 281 -23.82 21.45 37.01
N ALA A 282 -24.33 21.78 35.83
CA ALA A 282 -25.74 21.60 35.48
C ALA A 282 -26.19 20.14 35.58
N VAL A 283 -25.37 19.21 35.07
CA VAL A 283 -25.66 17.77 35.17
C VAL A 283 -25.55 17.29 36.62
N ALA A 284 -24.53 17.69 37.36
CA ALA A 284 -24.39 17.30 38.77
C ALA A 284 -25.59 17.75 39.62
N GLU A 285 -26.12 18.94 39.37
CA GLU A 285 -27.31 19.46 40.03
C GLU A 285 -28.57 18.65 39.70
N SER A 286 -28.75 18.22 38.45
CA SER A 286 -29.92 17.41 38.07
C SER A 286 -29.97 16.05 38.76
N PHE A 287 -28.82 15.51 39.19
CA PHE A 287 -28.75 14.22 39.92
C PHE A 287 -28.67 14.38 41.45
N ARG A 288 -28.53 15.59 41.98
CA ARG A 288 -28.34 15.82 43.42
C ARG A 288 -29.53 15.32 44.24
N GLN A 289 -30.76 15.61 43.80
CA GLN A 289 -31.97 15.15 44.49
C GLN A 289 -32.09 13.61 44.44
N MET A 290 -31.89 13.03 43.26
CA MET A 290 -31.96 11.57 43.07
C MET A 290 -30.94 10.81 43.92
N ALA A 291 -29.71 11.33 44.03
CA ALA A 291 -28.69 10.74 44.89
C ALA A 291 -29.09 10.82 46.37
N ALA A 292 -29.62 11.98 46.80
CA ALA A 292 -30.08 12.17 48.18
C ALA A 292 -31.26 11.24 48.55
N ASP A 293 -32.22 11.06 47.64
CA ASP A 293 -33.35 10.15 47.81
C ASP A 293 -32.90 8.68 47.96
N GLN A 294 -31.74 8.32 47.39
CA GLN A 294 -31.09 7.01 47.55
C GLN A 294 -30.12 6.94 48.74
N GLY A 295 -30.05 7.98 49.58
CA GLY A 295 -29.15 8.05 50.72
C GLY A 295 -27.67 8.21 50.36
N LYS A 296 -27.36 8.59 49.11
CA LYS A 296 -25.98 8.77 48.60
C LYS A 296 -25.57 10.24 48.67
N LYS A 297 -24.27 10.50 48.88
CA LYS A 297 -23.74 11.86 48.95
C LYS A 297 -23.02 12.24 47.66
N LEU A 298 -23.47 13.29 46.98
CA LEU A 298 -22.83 13.80 45.76
C LEU A 298 -21.96 15.03 46.10
N VAL A 299 -20.66 14.94 45.83
CA VAL A 299 -19.65 15.97 46.10
C VAL A 299 -19.04 16.42 44.77
N CYS A 300 -18.85 17.74 44.59
CA CYS A 300 -18.31 18.29 43.35
C CYS A 300 -17.10 19.18 43.62
N HIS A 301 -16.00 18.89 42.92
CA HIS A 301 -14.77 19.67 42.89
C HIS A 301 -14.52 20.14 41.45
N ILE A 302 -15.16 21.23 41.06
CA ILE A 302 -15.20 21.73 39.68
C ILE A 302 -14.29 22.95 39.55
N THR A 303 -13.24 22.86 38.74
CA THR A 303 -12.41 24.03 38.40
C THR A 303 -13.23 24.99 37.52
N PRO A 304 -13.35 26.28 37.86
CA PRO A 304 -14.12 27.25 37.08
C PRO A 304 -13.43 27.63 35.76
N MET A 305 -14.19 28.18 34.82
CA MET A 305 -13.72 28.73 33.53
C MET A 305 -12.88 27.75 32.69
N VAL A 306 -13.31 26.49 32.63
CA VAL A 306 -12.64 25.46 31.84
C VAL A 306 -13.31 25.32 30.48
N TYR A 307 -12.62 25.78 29.44
CA TYR A 307 -13.13 25.74 28.07
C TYR A 307 -12.51 24.61 27.24
N VAL A 308 -13.34 23.91 26.46
CA VAL A 308 -12.90 22.90 25.48
C VAL A 308 -13.58 23.13 24.13
N ASN A 309 -12.93 22.70 23.05
CA ASN A 309 -13.53 22.67 21.72
C ASN A 309 -14.22 21.33 21.52
N ALA A 310 -15.54 21.30 21.62
CA ALA A 310 -16.34 20.08 21.49
C ALA A 310 -17.76 20.38 21.02
N ASP A 311 -18.50 19.33 20.68
CA ASP A 311 -19.95 19.43 20.45
C ASP A 311 -20.68 19.46 21.80
N ALA A 312 -21.39 20.55 22.08
CA ALA A 312 -22.02 20.80 23.38
C ALA A 312 -22.99 19.68 23.77
N LYS A 313 -23.77 19.15 22.80
CA LYS A 313 -24.76 18.09 23.06
C LYS A 313 -24.07 16.77 23.42
N CYS A 314 -23.04 16.38 22.67
CA CYS A 314 -22.27 15.17 22.97
C CYS A 314 -21.63 15.21 24.35
N VAL A 315 -21.06 16.36 24.73
CA VAL A 315 -20.42 16.50 26.04
C VAL A 315 -21.44 16.43 27.16
N TYR A 316 -22.57 17.13 27.03
CA TYR A 316 -23.65 17.06 28.01
C TYR A 316 -24.13 15.63 28.21
N GLU A 317 -24.38 14.90 27.11
CA GLU A 317 -24.85 13.52 27.12
C GLU A 317 -23.81 12.56 27.73
N LEU A 318 -22.52 12.75 27.42
CA LEU A 318 -21.43 11.98 28.03
C LEU A 318 -21.38 12.17 29.55
N VAL A 319 -21.39 13.43 30.01
CA VAL A 319 -21.35 13.73 31.46
C VAL A 319 -22.60 13.16 32.15
N ASN A 320 -23.77 13.25 31.50
CA ASN A 320 -25.01 12.68 32.01
C ASN A 320 -24.92 11.16 32.19
N ILE A 321 -24.42 10.43 31.18
CA ILE A 321 -24.20 8.98 31.26
C ILE A 321 -23.24 8.61 32.40
N LEU A 322 -22.15 9.37 32.55
CA LEU A 322 -21.15 9.08 33.58
C LEU A 322 -21.70 9.30 34.99
N VAL A 323 -22.43 10.41 35.22
CA VAL A 323 -23.04 10.72 36.52
C VAL A 323 -24.19 9.75 36.83
N ASP A 324 -25.03 9.41 35.85
CA ASP A 324 -26.10 8.41 35.99
C ASP A 324 -25.55 7.04 36.41
N ASN A 325 -24.45 6.60 35.77
CA ASN A 325 -23.76 5.38 36.16
C ASN A 325 -23.19 5.48 37.58
N ALA A 326 -22.56 6.59 37.94
CA ALA A 326 -22.04 6.77 39.30
C ALA A 326 -23.16 6.70 40.35
N VAL A 327 -24.32 7.31 40.09
CA VAL A 327 -25.49 7.24 40.99
C VAL A 327 -26.01 5.81 41.08
N LYS A 328 -26.16 5.10 39.96
CA LYS A 328 -26.70 3.74 39.92
C LYS A 328 -25.82 2.70 40.62
N TYR A 329 -24.52 2.78 40.41
CA TYR A 329 -23.59 1.74 40.86
C TYR A 329 -22.91 2.07 42.19
N CYS A 330 -22.97 3.31 42.68
CA CYS A 330 -22.45 3.66 44.00
C CYS A 330 -23.13 2.84 45.10
N ASP A 331 -22.33 2.30 46.02
CA ASP A 331 -22.77 1.55 47.19
C ASP A 331 -23.75 2.36 48.05
N ASP A 332 -24.58 1.66 48.83
CA ASP A 332 -25.52 2.31 49.74
C ASP A 332 -24.76 3.19 50.75
N LYS A 333 -25.24 4.44 50.91
CA LYS A 333 -24.58 5.49 51.70
C LYS A 333 -23.18 5.91 51.21
N GLY A 334 -22.81 5.52 49.99
CA GLY A 334 -21.55 5.91 49.36
C GLY A 334 -21.46 7.37 48.95
N VAL A 335 -20.25 7.79 48.60
CA VAL A 335 -19.94 9.15 48.16
C VAL A 335 -19.58 9.14 46.66
N ILE A 336 -20.33 9.93 45.88
CA ILE A 336 -20.07 10.17 44.46
C ILE A 336 -19.26 11.46 44.36
N ASP A 337 -18.00 11.35 43.98
CA ASP A 337 -17.08 12.49 43.88
C ASP A 337 -16.84 12.89 42.41
N ILE A 338 -17.28 14.10 42.02
CA ILE A 338 -17.14 14.64 40.67
C ILE A 338 -15.99 15.64 40.65
N ASN A 339 -14.86 15.28 40.04
CA ASN A 339 -13.71 16.17 39.90
C ASN A 339 -13.54 16.65 38.45
N LEU A 340 -13.55 17.97 38.23
CA LEU A 340 -13.14 18.58 36.95
C LEU A 340 -11.85 19.38 37.15
N LYS A 341 -10.75 18.91 36.54
CA LYS A 341 -9.43 19.58 36.61
C LYS A 341 -8.88 19.91 35.22
N LYS A 342 -8.24 21.07 35.09
CA LYS A 342 -7.54 21.50 33.86
C LYS A 342 -6.10 20.96 33.87
N GLY A 343 -5.80 19.98 33.02
CA GLY A 343 -4.44 19.44 32.84
C GLY A 343 -3.64 20.17 31.75
N LYS A 344 -2.32 19.94 31.69
CA LYS A 344 -1.40 20.57 30.71
C LYS A 344 -1.69 20.19 29.24
N LYS A 345 -2.35 19.03 28.99
CA LYS A 345 -2.76 18.55 27.65
C LYS A 345 -4.11 17.82 27.60
N ILE A 346 -4.69 17.43 28.75
CA ILE A 346 -5.89 16.60 28.83
C ILE A 346 -6.82 17.17 29.92
N LEU A 347 -8.12 17.16 29.65
CA LEU A 347 -9.18 17.40 30.63
C LEU A 347 -9.58 16.06 31.27
N ALA A 348 -9.58 15.97 32.60
CA ALA A 348 -9.99 14.75 33.30
C ALA A 348 -11.27 15.01 34.11
N LEU A 349 -12.31 14.23 33.83
CA LEU A 349 -13.49 14.07 34.69
C LEU A 349 -13.32 12.76 35.45
N LEU A 350 -13.08 12.83 36.76
CA LEU A 350 -12.97 11.63 37.60
C LEU A 350 -14.28 11.46 38.36
N LEU A 351 -14.84 10.26 38.22
CA LEU A 351 -15.97 9.74 38.98
C LEU A 351 -15.49 8.41 39.59
N PRO A 352 -15.58 8.21 40.91
CA PRO A 352 -15.29 6.92 41.50
C PRO A 352 -16.37 5.93 41.02
N LEU A 353 -16.02 5.13 40.02
CA LEU A 353 -16.77 3.93 39.66
C LEU A 353 -16.39 2.85 40.67
N PRO A 354 -17.37 2.14 41.28
CA PRO A 354 -17.07 0.92 41.98
C PRO A 354 -16.45 -0.07 40.98
N ILE A 355 -15.34 -0.65 41.40
CA ILE A 355 -14.51 -1.56 40.61
C ILE A 355 -15.32 -2.85 40.36
N LEU A 356 -16.03 -2.93 39.25
CA LEU A 356 -16.44 -4.20 38.63
C LEU A 356 -15.31 -4.69 37.70
N MET A 357 -14.15 -4.97 38.30
CA MET A 357 -13.14 -5.86 37.71
C MET A 357 -12.80 -6.93 38.75
N GLN A 358 -13.76 -7.79 39.06
CA GLN A 358 -13.44 -9.13 39.54
C GLN A 358 -13.09 -9.99 38.33
N ARG A 359 -11.78 -10.25 38.19
CA ARG A 359 -11.14 -11.41 37.60
C ARG A 359 -12.07 -12.40 36.88
N GLU A 360 -12.07 -12.37 35.56
CA GLU A 360 -12.10 -13.59 34.77
C GLU A 360 -10.66 -13.93 34.38
N GLN A 361 -9.99 -14.69 35.25
CA GLN A 361 -9.00 -15.68 34.84
C GLN A 361 -9.53 -17.02 35.35
N LEU A 362 -10.16 -17.76 34.44
CA LEU A 362 -10.18 -19.22 34.42
C LEU A 362 -10.26 -19.65 32.95
#